data_AF-A0AAD4MAL0-F1
#
_entry.id   AF-A0AAD4MAL0-F1
#
_cell.length_a   1.000
_cell.length_b   1.000
_cell.length_c   1.000
_cell.angle_alpha   90.00
_cell.angle_beta   90.00
_cell.angle_gamma   90.00
#
_symmetry.space_group_name_H-M   'P 1'
#
loop_
_entity.id
_entity.type
_entity.pdbx_description
1 polymer ?
#
loop_
_entity_poly.entity_id
_entity_poly.type
_entity_poly.pdbx_seq_one_letter_code
_entity_poly.pdbx_strand_id
1 'polypeptide(L)'
;MDPLDHEDIVWLRDQLSGHAHGLSDIYERISLTIRQLEDEKIVLQKRAEELEQDYLTPDVHRLREENASLRAKLATAVTEKTEITRERDALLRKLNGVKQLIDSPTFDDRVVSDISEPKTDVTIMHDTFGRVIRPRPRAPQGPQPLSAHSSATLIDTHTRSQEAPTTLGAPFVDARATPSVSLPLTSPALRALNGDLNSSPLQRPISASRVVSLNVSPGMSEGMSLQYEDMPGSRPTSAGATVQKWRIHFAKPPTTVVTTLPKPVTTAALVEKLGLDEDAKRPIEGLSSLSGGSLRFHVNEASGLAFLYDPIFLESPNTTYVVEWCVKQASQDAKMYIANIKEKGPELHTLIYAPRKNGWHYLGLHRWNVVDFKSIWDNLAAAAHNAFAARLPQIADAAEMGRMLNDGQIVQLTVMLEQVSRIAPNAVELALMKKLRE
;
A
#
# COMPACT_ATOMS: atom_id res chain seq x y z
N MET A 1 17.18 65.70 50.94
CA MET A 1 17.86 64.50 50.41
C MET A 1 18.92 64.18 51.42
N ASP A 2 18.65 63.21 52.28
CA ASP A 2 19.64 62.78 53.26
C ASP A 2 20.76 62.05 52.52
N PRO A 3 22.04 62.38 52.77
CA PRO A 3 23.14 61.64 52.19
C PRO A 3 23.08 60.20 52.69
N LEU A 4 23.16 59.23 51.77
CA LEU A 4 23.32 57.81 52.08
C LEU A 4 24.48 57.66 53.07
N ASP A 5 24.23 56.96 54.18
CA ASP A 5 25.24 56.75 55.21
C ASP A 5 26.39 55.92 54.63
N HIS A 6 27.61 56.15 55.12
CA HIS A 6 28.80 55.46 54.62
C HIS A 6 28.68 53.93 54.80
N GLU A 7 27.95 53.49 55.83
CA GLU A 7 27.66 52.09 56.10
C GLU A 7 26.80 51.43 55.00
N ASP A 8 25.80 52.13 54.46
CA ASP A 8 24.95 51.61 53.38
C ASP A 8 25.77 51.37 52.10
N ILE A 9 26.73 52.24 51.82
CA ILE A 9 27.62 52.12 50.66
C ILE A 9 28.55 50.90 50.80
N VAL A 10 29.09 50.65 51.99
CA VAL A 10 29.94 49.48 52.25
C VAL A 10 29.11 48.20 52.15
N TRP A 11 27.91 48.17 52.72
CA TRP A 11 27.03 47.01 52.65
C TRP A 11 26.63 46.67 51.20
N LEU A 12 26.25 47.67 50.40
CA LEU A 12 25.93 47.47 48.98
C LEU A 12 27.14 46.98 48.18
N ARG A 13 28.35 47.46 48.48
CA ARG A 13 29.57 46.99 47.84
C ARG A 13 29.84 45.52 48.15
N ASP A 14 29.69 45.11 49.40
CA ASP A 14 29.91 43.73 49.81
C ASP A 14 28.86 42.80 49.22
N GLN A 15 27.59 43.23 49.15
CA GLN A 15 26.54 42.48 48.49
C GLN A 15 26.79 42.32 46.98
N LEU A 16 27.18 43.41 46.30
CA LEU A 16 27.51 43.38 44.88
C LEU A 16 28.73 42.51 44.60
N SER A 17 29.74 42.58 45.47
CA SER A 17 30.92 41.69 45.41
C SER A 17 30.49 40.23 45.56
N GLY A 18 29.65 39.91 46.54
CA GLY A 18 29.13 38.55 46.74
C GLY A 18 28.36 38.03 45.51
N HIS A 19 27.50 38.85 44.91
CA HIS A 19 26.79 38.49 43.69
C HIS A 19 27.74 38.30 42.49
N ALA A 20 28.78 39.14 42.37
CA ALA A 20 29.77 39.01 41.31
C ALA A 20 30.58 37.71 41.43
N HIS A 21 30.98 37.32 42.64
CA HIS A 21 31.64 36.03 42.88
C HIS A 21 30.71 34.85 42.58
N GLY A 22 29.45 34.92 43.04
CA GLY A 22 28.47 33.87 42.75
C GLY A 22 28.19 33.69 41.24
N LEU A 23 28.13 34.78 40.47
CA LEU A 23 28.01 34.73 39.01
C LEU A 23 29.26 34.13 38.34
N SER A 24 30.45 34.45 38.86
CA SER A 24 31.71 33.87 38.37
C SER A 24 31.75 32.35 38.56
N ASP A 25 31.36 31.85 39.73
CA ASP A 25 31.31 30.41 40.03
C ASP A 25 30.30 29.66 39.15
N ILE A 26 29.14 30.28 38.89
CA ILE A 26 28.13 29.73 37.98
C ILE A 26 28.69 29.66 36.56
N TYR A 27 29.35 30.71 36.09
CA TYR A 27 29.94 30.75 34.74
C TYR A 27 31.03 29.69 34.57
N GLU A 28 31.88 29.48 35.58
CA GLU A 28 32.91 28.45 35.56
C GLU A 28 32.29 27.04 35.50
N ARG A 29 31.25 26.78 36.29
CA ARG A 29 30.54 25.49 36.28
C ARG A 29 29.86 25.20 34.94
N ILE A 30 29.23 26.20 34.34
CA ILE A 30 28.62 26.08 33.00
C ILE A 30 29.71 25.80 31.96
N SER A 31 30.81 26.55 31.99
CA SER A 31 31.93 26.36 31.06
C SER A 31 32.54 24.96 31.14
N LEU A 32 32.66 24.40 32.35
CA LEU A 32 33.15 23.03 32.54
C LEU A 32 32.18 21.98 32.01
N THR A 33 30.88 22.20 32.22
CA THR A 33 29.82 21.31 31.69
C THR A 33 29.78 21.33 30.15
N ILE A 34 29.95 22.50 29.53
CA ILE A 34 30.02 22.62 28.07
C ILE A 34 31.19 21.80 27.51
N ARG A 35 32.38 21.92 28.09
CA ARG A 35 33.56 21.13 27.66
C ARG A 35 33.31 19.63 27.79
N GLN A 36 32.71 19.19 28.90
CA GLN A 36 32.39 17.77 29.09
C GLN A 36 31.43 17.26 28.00
N LEU A 37 30.40 18.04 27.66
CA LEU A 37 29.46 17.69 26.59
C LEU A 37 30.12 17.68 25.20
N GLU A 38 31.08 18.56 24.94
CA GLU A 38 31.87 18.57 23.71
C GLU A 38 32.74 17.30 23.59
N ASP A 39 33.39 16.90 24.68
CA ASP A 39 34.18 15.67 24.72
C ASP A 39 33.31 14.42 24.51
N GLU A 40 32.15 14.34 25.18
CA GLU A 40 31.19 13.25 25.01
C GLU A 40 30.64 13.17 23.58
N LYS A 41 30.37 14.33 22.96
CA LYS A 41 29.95 14.42 21.56
C LYS A 41 31.01 13.83 20.63
N ILE A 42 32.29 14.15 20.83
CA ILE A 42 33.39 13.61 20.01
C ILE A 42 33.47 12.08 20.15
N VAL A 43 33.34 11.55 21.36
CA VAL A 43 33.37 10.10 21.61
C VAL A 43 32.18 9.40 20.94
N LEU A 44 30.97 9.95 21.05
CA LEU A 44 29.78 9.39 20.42
C LEU A 44 29.85 9.45 18.90
N GLN A 45 30.36 10.55 18.34
CA GLN A 45 30.54 10.69 16.90
C GLN A 45 31.51 9.63 16.37
N LYS A 46 32.65 9.42 17.05
CA LYS A 46 33.60 8.38 16.67
C LYS A 46 32.98 6.98 16.74
N ARG A 47 32.19 6.69 17.77
CA ARG A 47 31.49 5.39 17.90
C ARG A 47 30.42 5.20 16.82
N ALA A 48 29.74 6.27 16.40
CA ALA A 48 28.80 6.22 15.28
C ALA A 48 29.53 5.90 13.97
N GLU A 49 30.69 6.54 13.71
CA GLU A 49 31.53 6.26 12.55
C GLU A 49 32.06 4.81 12.55
N GLU A 50 32.49 4.29 13.69
CA GLU A 50 32.90 2.88 13.86
C GLU A 50 31.74 1.92 13.56
N LEU A 51 30.53 2.21 14.08
CA LEU A 51 29.34 1.41 13.79
C LEU A 51 28.95 1.49 12.31
N GLU A 52 29.02 2.64 11.67
CA GLU A 52 28.74 2.77 10.22
C GLU A 52 29.75 1.97 9.38
N GLN A 53 31.02 1.92 9.78
CA GLN A 53 32.03 1.07 9.15
C GLN A 53 31.74 -0.42 9.36
N ASP A 54 31.34 -0.83 10.56
CA ASP A 54 31.01 -2.22 10.88
C ASP A 54 29.71 -2.70 10.22
N TYR A 55 28.74 -1.80 9.98
CA TYR A 55 27.48 -2.11 9.29
C TYR A 55 27.63 -2.26 7.77
N LEU A 56 28.72 -1.77 7.17
CA LEU A 56 29.18 -2.19 5.84
C LEU A 56 29.84 -3.57 5.93
N THR A 57 29.10 -4.55 6.42
CA THR A 57 29.58 -5.92 6.54
C THR A 57 30.12 -6.40 5.18
N PRO A 58 31.30 -7.03 5.12
CA PRO A 58 31.83 -7.62 3.89
C PRO A 58 30.83 -8.57 3.22
N ASP A 59 29.91 -9.14 3.99
CA ASP A 59 28.77 -9.90 3.50
C ASP A 59 27.80 -9.06 2.64
N VAL A 60 27.51 -7.81 2.99
CA VAL A 60 26.66 -6.93 2.15
C VAL A 60 27.34 -6.61 0.83
N HIS A 61 28.66 -6.36 0.83
CA HIS A 61 29.41 -6.15 -0.41
C HIS A 61 29.42 -7.42 -1.28
N ARG A 62 29.71 -8.59 -0.67
CA ARG A 62 29.64 -9.89 -1.34
C ARG A 62 28.24 -10.15 -1.92
N LEU A 63 27.18 -9.89 -1.16
CA LEU A 63 25.80 -10.07 -1.61
C LEU A 63 25.44 -9.10 -2.74
N ARG A 64 25.95 -7.87 -2.73
CA ARG A 64 25.76 -6.92 -3.85
C ARG A 64 26.46 -7.40 -5.13
N GLU A 65 27.70 -7.89 -5.02
CA GLU A 65 28.44 -8.47 -6.15
C GLU A 65 27.75 -9.72 -6.69
N GLU A 66 27.27 -10.59 -5.81
CA GLU A 66 26.52 -11.79 -6.19
C GLU A 66 25.21 -11.41 -6.88
N ASN A 67 24.47 -10.43 -6.35
CA ASN A 67 23.23 -9.94 -6.97
C ASN A 67 23.51 -9.32 -8.35
N ALA A 68 24.59 -8.55 -8.50
CA ALA A 68 25.02 -8.02 -9.79
C ALA A 68 25.38 -9.13 -10.79
N SER A 69 26.11 -10.16 -10.33
CA SER A 69 26.44 -11.34 -11.15
C SER A 69 25.18 -12.10 -11.59
N LEU A 70 24.23 -12.30 -10.69
CA LEU A 70 22.96 -12.96 -10.99
C LEU A 70 22.11 -12.16 -11.98
N ARG A 71 22.06 -10.83 -11.84
CA ARG A 71 21.38 -9.95 -12.82
C ARG A 71 22.01 -10.03 -14.20
N ALA A 72 23.34 -10.08 -14.30
CA ALA A 72 24.02 -10.25 -15.57
C ALA A 72 23.69 -11.62 -16.22
N LYS A 73 23.72 -12.70 -15.42
CA LYS A 73 23.32 -14.04 -15.89
C LYS A 73 21.86 -14.11 -16.33
N LEU A 74 20.96 -13.43 -15.62
CA LEU A 74 19.55 -13.35 -15.98
C LEU A 74 19.37 -12.60 -17.30
N ALA A 75 20.07 -11.49 -17.50
CA ALA A 75 20.04 -10.75 -18.76
C ALA A 75 20.51 -11.61 -19.95
N THR A 76 21.61 -12.36 -19.80
CA THR A 76 22.09 -13.27 -20.86
C THR A 76 21.09 -14.39 -21.15
N ALA A 77 20.48 -14.97 -20.11
CA ALA A 77 19.50 -16.03 -20.28
C ALA A 77 18.21 -15.54 -20.98
N VAL A 78 17.80 -14.30 -20.71
CA VAL A 78 16.67 -13.67 -21.41
C VAL A 78 16.98 -13.52 -22.89
N THR A 79 18.18 -13.04 -23.25
CA THR A 79 18.58 -12.91 -24.67
C THR A 79 18.65 -14.26 -25.39
N GLU A 80 19.18 -15.29 -24.74
CA GLU A 80 19.23 -16.65 -25.30
C GLU A 80 17.82 -17.23 -25.50
N LYS A 81 16.93 -17.06 -24.52
CA LYS A 81 15.52 -17.48 -24.64
C LYS A 81 14.80 -16.79 -25.80
N THR A 82 15.05 -15.49 -26.02
CA THR A 82 14.45 -14.78 -27.15
C THR A 82 14.94 -15.29 -28.50
N GLU A 83 16.22 -15.67 -28.60
CA GLU A 83 16.77 -16.23 -29.83
C GLU A 83 16.19 -17.63 -30.12
N ILE A 84 16.14 -18.50 -29.11
CA ILE A 84 15.51 -19.84 -29.24
C ILE A 84 14.04 -19.72 -29.66
N THR A 85 13.32 -18.74 -29.10
CA THR A 85 11.91 -18.50 -29.46
C THR A 85 11.79 -18.06 -30.93
N ARG A 86 12.69 -17.17 -31.38
CA ARG A 86 12.76 -16.72 -32.77
C ARG A 86 13.06 -17.88 -33.73
N GLU A 87 13.99 -18.76 -33.40
CA GLU A 87 14.32 -19.95 -34.19
C GLU A 87 13.14 -20.91 -34.29
N ARG A 88 12.48 -21.21 -33.16
CA ARG A 88 11.27 -22.03 -33.10
C ARG A 88 10.19 -21.49 -34.05
N ASP A 89 9.93 -20.19 -34.00
CA ASP A 89 8.89 -19.57 -34.82
C ASP A 89 9.27 -19.52 -36.31
N ALA A 90 10.55 -19.46 -36.64
CA ALA A 90 11.03 -19.62 -38.02
C ALA A 90 10.81 -21.06 -38.52
N LEU A 91 11.06 -22.07 -37.70
CA LEU A 91 10.81 -23.48 -38.04
C LEU A 91 9.31 -23.77 -38.21
N LEU A 92 8.46 -23.26 -37.32
CA LEU A 92 7.00 -23.39 -37.45
C LEU A 92 6.47 -22.76 -38.74
N ARG A 93 7.02 -21.61 -39.15
CA ARG A 93 6.69 -20.99 -40.44
C ARG A 93 7.10 -21.86 -41.62
N LYS A 94 8.30 -22.47 -41.59
CA LYS A 94 8.75 -23.42 -42.63
C LYS A 94 7.83 -24.64 -42.70
N LEU A 95 7.47 -25.22 -41.55
CA LEU A 95 6.58 -26.38 -41.47
C LEU A 95 5.19 -26.06 -42.06
N ASN A 96 4.63 -24.90 -41.72
CA ASN A 96 3.36 -24.44 -42.29
C ASN A 96 3.46 -24.21 -43.80
N GLY A 97 4.59 -23.72 -44.32
CA GLY A 97 4.83 -23.60 -45.77
C GLY A 97 4.84 -24.96 -46.48
N VAL A 98 5.49 -25.97 -45.89
CA VAL A 98 5.46 -27.35 -46.42
C VAL A 98 4.05 -27.92 -46.40
N LYS A 99 3.30 -27.70 -45.31
CA LYS A 99 1.91 -28.14 -45.21
C LYS A 99 1.04 -27.52 -46.31
N GLN A 100 1.19 -26.23 -46.60
CA GLN A 100 0.46 -25.56 -47.68
C GLN A 100 0.79 -26.13 -49.07
N LEU A 101 2.04 -26.57 -49.30
CA LEU A 101 2.41 -27.23 -50.55
C LEU A 101 1.73 -28.59 -50.71
N ILE A 102 1.59 -29.35 -49.62
CA ILE A 102 0.90 -30.65 -49.60
C ILE A 102 -0.61 -30.46 -49.78
N ASP A 103 -1.19 -29.46 -49.12
CA ASP A 103 -2.63 -29.18 -49.15
C ASP A 103 -3.06 -28.40 -50.41
N SER A 104 -2.14 -27.97 -51.28
CA SER A 104 -2.46 -27.24 -52.50
C SER A 104 -3.12 -28.17 -53.53
N PRO A 105 -4.38 -27.96 -53.92
CA PRO A 105 -5.15 -28.84 -54.81
C PRO A 105 -4.71 -28.80 -56.28
N THR A 106 -3.53 -28.22 -56.56
CA THR A 106 -2.95 -28.12 -57.92
C THR A 106 -2.12 -29.34 -58.32
N PHE A 107 -1.98 -30.36 -57.46
CA PHE A 107 -1.60 -31.70 -57.91
C PHE A 107 -2.83 -32.36 -58.54
N ASP A 108 -3.18 -31.85 -59.71
CA ASP A 108 -4.24 -32.36 -60.56
C ASP A 108 -3.90 -33.81 -60.94
N ASP A 109 -4.90 -34.67 -60.75
CA ASP A 109 -4.93 -36.13 -60.75
C ASP A 109 -4.74 -36.75 -62.15
N ARG A 110 -3.81 -36.22 -62.96
CA ARG A 110 -3.71 -36.54 -64.40
C ARG A 110 -2.40 -37.10 -64.91
N VAL A 111 -1.46 -37.47 -64.05
CA VAL A 111 -0.31 -38.30 -64.46
C VAL A 111 -0.08 -39.42 -63.45
N VAL A 112 -1.09 -40.28 -63.27
CA VAL A 112 -0.87 -41.65 -62.80
C VAL A 112 -0.64 -42.51 -64.05
N SER A 113 0.57 -42.44 -64.59
CA SER A 113 1.09 -43.45 -65.52
C SER A 113 2.62 -43.44 -65.40
N ASP A 114 3.13 -44.53 -64.82
CA ASP A 114 4.52 -44.99 -64.87
C ASP A 114 5.61 -44.06 -64.35
N ILE A 115 5.77 -43.98 -63.02
CA ILE A 115 7.08 -43.67 -62.45
C ILE A 115 7.39 -44.69 -61.36
N SER A 116 8.36 -45.56 -61.68
CA SER A 116 8.93 -46.60 -60.83
C SER A 116 9.38 -46.05 -59.48
N GLU A 117 9.10 -46.78 -58.42
CA GLU A 117 9.67 -46.59 -57.08
C GLU A 117 11.19 -46.34 -57.14
N PRO A 118 11.68 -45.16 -56.77
CA PRO A 118 13.11 -45.00 -56.49
C PRO A 118 13.39 -45.65 -55.13
N LYS A 119 14.01 -46.82 -55.19
CA LYS A 119 14.61 -47.51 -54.05
C LYS A 119 15.77 -46.67 -53.52
N THR A 120 15.48 -45.70 -52.66
CA THR A 120 16.50 -44.98 -51.90
C THR A 120 16.82 -45.75 -50.62
N ASP A 121 17.91 -46.52 -50.67
CA ASP A 121 18.63 -46.99 -49.49
C ASP A 121 19.15 -45.76 -48.72
N VAL A 122 18.38 -45.32 -47.72
CA VAL A 122 18.82 -44.31 -46.75
C VAL A 122 19.59 -45.03 -45.64
N THR A 123 20.90 -45.14 -45.82
CA THR A 123 21.82 -45.55 -44.75
C THR A 123 21.87 -44.45 -43.69
N ILE A 124 21.16 -44.64 -42.58
CA ILE A 124 21.25 -43.76 -41.41
C ILE A 124 22.64 -43.94 -40.78
N MET A 125 23.57 -43.06 -41.12
CA MET A 125 24.84 -42.95 -40.40
C MET A 125 24.60 -42.25 -39.06
N HIS A 126 24.66 -43.03 -37.98
CA HIS A 126 24.75 -42.50 -36.62
C HIS A 126 26.11 -41.83 -36.42
N ASP A 127 26.15 -40.51 -36.55
CA ASP A 127 27.34 -39.73 -36.28
C ASP A 127 27.62 -39.74 -34.78
N THR A 128 28.72 -40.38 -34.42
CA THR A 128 29.14 -40.62 -33.03
C THR A 128 29.87 -39.38 -32.54
N PHE A 129 29.13 -38.37 -32.08
CA PHE A 129 29.74 -37.23 -31.39
C PHE A 129 30.31 -37.68 -30.04
N GLY A 130 31.64 -37.61 -29.95
CA GLY A 130 32.44 -38.01 -28.80
C GLY A 130 32.03 -37.29 -27.51
N ARG A 131 31.66 -38.07 -26.50
CA ARG A 131 31.65 -37.64 -25.11
C ARG A 131 33.08 -37.45 -24.63
N VAL A 132 33.49 -36.20 -24.44
CA VAL A 132 34.64 -35.86 -23.60
C VAL A 132 34.26 -36.16 -22.14
N ILE A 133 34.83 -37.22 -21.59
CA ILE A 133 34.73 -37.60 -20.18
C ILE A 133 35.59 -36.61 -19.37
N ARG A 134 34.95 -35.68 -18.64
CA ARG A 134 35.60 -34.98 -17.52
C ARG A 134 35.53 -35.87 -16.27
N PRO A 135 36.64 -36.11 -15.56
CA PRO A 135 36.60 -36.82 -14.28
C PRO A 135 35.99 -35.92 -13.21
N ARG A 136 34.93 -36.41 -12.56
CA ARG A 136 34.23 -35.78 -11.44
C ARG A 136 34.88 -36.27 -10.13
N PRO A 137 35.34 -35.40 -9.22
CA PRO A 137 35.78 -35.82 -7.90
C PRO A 137 34.59 -36.31 -7.07
N ARG A 138 34.78 -37.45 -6.39
CA ARG A 138 33.86 -38.01 -5.39
C ARG A 138 33.87 -37.13 -4.14
N ALA A 139 32.69 -36.73 -3.68
CA ALA A 139 32.42 -36.36 -2.29
C ALA A 139 31.20 -37.17 -1.78
N PRO A 140 31.11 -37.45 -0.47
CA PRO A 140 30.29 -38.53 0.06
C PRO A 140 28.82 -38.15 0.26
N GLN A 141 28.00 -39.20 0.22
CA GLN A 141 26.54 -39.21 0.28
C GLN A 141 25.99 -38.65 1.61
N GLY A 142 24.98 -37.79 1.49
CA GLY A 142 23.99 -37.49 2.53
C GLY A 142 22.58 -37.60 1.92
N PRO A 143 21.55 -38.00 2.70
CA PRO A 143 20.27 -38.43 2.16
C PRO A 143 19.35 -37.27 1.73
N GLN A 144 18.67 -37.47 0.60
CA GLN A 144 17.52 -36.69 0.12
C GLN A 144 16.34 -36.72 1.12
N PRO A 145 15.39 -35.75 1.02
CA PRO A 145 14.19 -36.01 0.21
C PRO A 145 13.70 -34.82 -0.68
N LEU A 146 13.12 -35.18 -1.84
CA LEU A 146 11.83 -34.75 -2.44
C LEU A 146 11.46 -33.24 -2.43
N SER A 147 10.89 -32.58 -3.44
CA SER A 147 10.26 -32.90 -4.72
C SER A 147 10.06 -31.52 -5.41
N ALA A 148 10.33 -31.39 -6.71
CA ALA A 148 10.04 -30.16 -7.45
C ALA A 148 9.28 -30.48 -8.74
N HIS A 149 7.99 -30.16 -8.74
CA HIS A 149 7.17 -30.07 -9.94
C HIS A 149 7.48 -28.74 -10.64
N SER A 150 8.07 -28.82 -11.83
CA SER A 150 8.40 -27.68 -12.66
C SER A 150 7.25 -27.43 -13.63
N SER A 151 6.53 -26.31 -13.46
CA SER A 151 5.56 -25.81 -14.45
C SER A 151 6.09 -24.49 -15.01
N ALA A 152 6.45 -24.51 -16.29
CA ALA A 152 6.94 -23.35 -17.01
C ALA A 152 5.75 -22.53 -17.54
N THR A 153 5.62 -21.28 -17.10
CA THR A 153 4.65 -20.32 -17.64
C THR A 153 5.36 -19.32 -18.55
N LEU A 154 4.87 -19.22 -19.79
CA LEU A 154 5.28 -18.25 -20.80
C LEU A 154 4.79 -16.85 -20.38
N ILE A 155 5.72 -15.91 -20.20
CA ILE A 155 5.42 -14.48 -20.09
C ILE A 155 5.91 -13.83 -21.38
N ASP A 156 4.99 -13.15 -22.06
CA ASP A 156 5.20 -12.33 -23.25
C ASP A 156 5.26 -10.87 -22.81
N THR A 157 6.36 -10.18 -23.10
CA THR A 157 6.57 -8.77 -22.74
C THR A 157 6.80 -7.94 -23.99
N HIS A 158 5.76 -7.21 -24.41
CA HIS A 158 5.89 -6.13 -25.38
C HIS A 158 6.20 -4.81 -24.66
N THR A 159 7.47 -4.40 -24.68
CA THR A 159 7.90 -3.03 -24.35
C THR A 159 7.89 -2.18 -25.63
N ARG A 160 6.92 -1.28 -25.74
CA ARG A 160 6.86 -0.23 -26.77
C ARG A 160 7.45 1.05 -26.20
N SER A 161 8.71 1.32 -26.53
CA SER A 161 9.34 2.62 -26.32
C SER A 161 8.82 3.62 -27.35
N GLN A 162 8.39 4.79 -26.89
CA GLN A 162 8.22 5.97 -27.74
C GLN A 162 8.73 7.19 -27.00
N GLU A 163 9.84 7.74 -27.50
CA GLU A 163 10.48 8.98 -27.04
C GLU A 163 9.89 10.21 -27.75
N ALA A 164 10.06 11.35 -27.04
CA ALA A 164 10.16 12.74 -27.50
C ALA A 164 8.87 13.60 -27.59
N PRO A 165 8.96 14.96 -27.49
CA PRO A 165 9.96 15.80 -26.82
C PRO A 165 9.35 16.95 -25.96
N THR A 166 10.26 17.59 -25.22
CA THR A 166 10.16 18.86 -24.50
C THR A 166 9.60 20.01 -25.35
N THR A 167 8.64 20.78 -24.82
CA THR A 167 8.44 22.20 -25.20
C THR A 167 8.02 23.05 -24.00
N LEU A 168 8.82 24.10 -23.77
CA LEU A 168 8.59 25.25 -22.91
C LEU A 168 7.65 26.25 -23.61
N GLY A 169 6.74 26.89 -22.87
CA GLY A 169 6.04 28.09 -23.32
C GLY A 169 4.77 28.43 -22.52
N ALA A 170 4.91 29.30 -21.52
CA ALA A 170 3.81 30.07 -20.90
C ALA A 170 3.43 31.29 -21.81
N PRO A 171 2.59 32.28 -21.43
CA PRO A 171 1.55 32.41 -20.39
C PRO A 171 0.22 33.06 -20.92
N PHE A 172 -0.68 33.43 -19.99
CA PHE A 172 -1.85 34.35 -20.09
C PHE A 172 -3.25 33.74 -20.33
N VAL A 173 -4.19 33.92 -19.39
CA VAL A 173 -5.17 35.03 -19.27
C VAL A 173 -6.27 34.61 -18.28
N ASP A 174 -6.54 35.47 -17.29
CA ASP A 174 -7.71 35.47 -16.41
C ASP A 174 -9.03 35.49 -17.19
N ALA A 175 -9.90 34.51 -16.93
CA ALA A 175 -11.30 34.55 -17.36
C ALA A 175 -12.23 34.70 -16.15
N ARG A 176 -12.58 35.98 -15.96
CA ARG A 176 -13.71 36.60 -15.27
C ARG A 176 -14.95 35.71 -15.05
N ALA A 177 -15.50 35.88 -13.85
CA ALA A 177 -16.75 35.34 -13.33
C ALA A 177 -17.98 35.47 -14.26
N THR A 178 -18.84 34.45 -14.22
CA THR A 178 -20.26 34.53 -14.57
C THR A 178 -21.10 33.94 -13.42
N PRO A 179 -22.20 34.60 -13.01
CA PRO A 179 -23.09 34.09 -11.97
C PRO A 179 -24.13 33.14 -12.58
N SER A 180 -24.27 31.93 -12.02
CA SER A 180 -25.34 31.01 -12.37
C SER A 180 -26.62 31.35 -11.62
N VAL A 181 -27.67 31.59 -12.41
CA VAL A 181 -29.05 31.79 -11.98
C VAL A 181 -29.63 30.46 -11.52
N SER A 182 -30.18 30.42 -10.31
CA SER A 182 -30.92 29.29 -9.75
C SER A 182 -32.34 29.21 -10.30
N LEU A 183 -32.77 28.02 -10.73
CA LEU A 183 -34.16 27.66 -11.03
C LEU A 183 -34.61 26.54 -10.08
N PRO A 184 -35.87 26.56 -9.59
CA PRO A 184 -36.39 25.53 -8.69
C PRO A 184 -36.96 24.36 -9.49
N LEU A 185 -36.50 23.14 -9.20
CA LEU A 185 -37.06 21.90 -9.74
C LEU A 185 -37.97 21.25 -8.69
N THR A 186 -39.28 21.30 -8.95
CA THR A 186 -40.30 20.54 -8.22
C THR A 186 -40.26 19.06 -8.61
N SER A 187 -40.12 18.16 -7.64
CA SER A 187 -40.22 16.71 -7.82
C SER A 187 -41.68 16.24 -7.84
N PRO A 188 -42.08 15.28 -8.70
CA PRO A 188 -43.37 14.65 -8.61
C PRO A 188 -43.34 13.44 -7.66
N ALA A 189 -44.35 13.35 -6.80
CA ALA A 189 -44.61 12.19 -5.95
C ALA A 189 -45.19 11.04 -6.80
N LEU A 190 -44.55 9.87 -6.78
CA LEU A 190 -45.12 8.64 -7.31
C LEU A 190 -45.72 7.81 -6.17
N ARG A 191 -47.03 7.62 -6.25
CA ARG A 191 -47.82 6.71 -5.41
C ARG A 191 -47.41 5.26 -5.68
N ALA A 192 -47.19 4.52 -4.60
CA ALA A 192 -47.17 3.06 -4.60
C ALA A 192 -48.60 2.52 -4.75
N LEU A 193 -48.81 1.61 -5.70
CA LEU A 193 -49.99 0.75 -5.77
C LEU A 193 -49.57 -0.65 -5.31
N ASN A 194 -50.15 -1.08 -4.20
CA ASN A 194 -50.18 -2.47 -3.75
C ASN A 194 -51.04 -3.29 -4.73
N GLY A 195 -50.53 -4.45 -5.13
CA GLY A 195 -51.26 -5.44 -5.89
C GLY A 195 -50.88 -6.84 -5.42
N ASP A 196 -51.69 -7.38 -4.51
CA ASP A 196 -51.71 -8.79 -4.15
C ASP A 196 -52.18 -9.63 -5.34
N LEU A 197 -51.44 -10.68 -5.71
CA LEU A 197 -52.01 -11.87 -6.34
C LEU A 197 -51.26 -13.15 -5.94
N ASN A 198 -51.98 -13.98 -5.19
CA ASN A 198 -51.76 -15.41 -5.00
C ASN A 198 -51.72 -16.17 -6.34
N SER A 199 -50.77 -17.08 -6.54
CA SER A 199 -51.04 -18.54 -6.71
C SER A 199 -49.87 -19.35 -7.31
N SER A 200 -49.70 -20.54 -6.72
CA SER A 200 -49.18 -21.80 -7.25
C SER A 200 -47.70 -22.23 -7.03
N PRO A 201 -47.48 -23.46 -6.53
CA PRO A 201 -46.16 -24.01 -6.21
C PRO A 201 -45.70 -25.06 -7.23
N LEU A 202 -44.49 -24.92 -7.76
CA LEU A 202 -43.71 -26.05 -8.31
C LEU A 202 -42.26 -25.90 -7.84
N GLN A 203 -41.97 -26.60 -6.75
CA GLN A 203 -40.69 -26.61 -6.06
C GLN A 203 -39.73 -27.55 -6.82
N ARG A 204 -38.85 -26.99 -7.65
CA ARG A 204 -37.62 -27.66 -8.10
C ARG A 204 -36.50 -27.35 -7.10
N PRO A 205 -35.63 -28.31 -6.74
CA PRO A 205 -34.49 -28.04 -5.89
C PRO A 205 -33.43 -27.31 -6.72
N ILE A 206 -33.47 -25.99 -6.69
CA ILE A 206 -32.39 -25.17 -7.20
C ILE A 206 -31.35 -25.12 -6.07
N SER A 207 -30.18 -25.69 -6.33
CA SER A 207 -28.97 -25.52 -5.53
C SER A 207 -28.84 -24.04 -5.15
N ALA A 208 -28.82 -23.77 -3.84
CA ALA A 208 -28.78 -22.42 -3.30
C ALA A 208 -27.43 -21.75 -3.60
N SER A 209 -27.28 -21.20 -4.81
CA SER A 209 -26.29 -20.18 -5.10
C SER A 209 -26.72 -18.92 -4.34
N ARG A 210 -26.15 -18.74 -3.14
CA ARG A 210 -26.37 -17.55 -2.30
C ARG A 210 -25.95 -16.31 -3.08
N VAL A 211 -26.93 -15.47 -3.43
CA VAL A 211 -26.70 -14.18 -4.07
C VAL A 211 -26.40 -13.16 -2.98
N VAL A 212 -25.15 -12.71 -2.90
CA VAL A 212 -24.75 -11.53 -2.12
C VAL A 212 -25.51 -10.33 -2.70
N SER A 213 -26.49 -9.77 -1.97
CA SER A 213 -27.28 -8.66 -2.50
C SER A 213 -26.52 -7.34 -2.37
N LEU A 214 -26.18 -6.75 -3.51
CA LEU A 214 -25.60 -5.43 -3.62
C LEU A 214 -26.69 -4.37 -3.45
N ASN A 215 -26.71 -3.68 -2.31
CA ASN A 215 -27.49 -2.44 -2.19
C ASN A 215 -26.59 -1.26 -2.52
N VAL A 216 -26.57 -0.87 -3.79
CA VAL A 216 -26.09 0.44 -4.20
C VAL A 216 -27.11 1.45 -3.68
N SER A 217 -26.73 2.28 -2.69
CA SER A 217 -27.59 3.37 -2.23
C SER A 217 -28.03 4.22 -3.42
N PRO A 218 -29.34 4.35 -3.72
CA PRO A 218 -29.81 5.15 -4.84
C PRO A 218 -29.66 6.62 -4.49
N GLY A 219 -28.66 7.28 -5.08
CA GLY A 219 -28.46 8.71 -4.93
C GLY A 219 -27.00 9.14 -5.08
N MET A 220 -26.60 9.39 -6.34
CA MET A 220 -25.37 10.05 -6.77
C MET A 220 -24.07 9.26 -6.52
N SER A 221 -23.33 8.95 -7.60
CA SER A 221 -21.85 8.88 -7.82
C SER A 221 -20.84 8.73 -6.66
N GLU A 222 -21.23 8.31 -5.46
CA GLU A 222 -20.52 8.65 -4.24
C GLU A 222 -20.38 7.43 -3.31
N GLY A 223 -19.50 6.51 -3.71
CA GLY A 223 -18.99 5.43 -2.86
C GLY A 223 -19.71 4.09 -3.04
N MET A 224 -18.95 3.04 -3.36
CA MET A 224 -19.47 1.67 -3.42
C MET A 224 -19.61 1.14 -2.00
N SER A 225 -20.84 1.04 -1.47
CA SER A 225 -21.10 0.31 -0.23
C SER A 225 -21.42 -1.15 -0.58
N LEU A 226 -20.52 -2.07 -0.25
CA LEU A 226 -20.73 -3.51 -0.40
C LEU A 226 -21.33 -4.09 0.88
N GLN A 227 -22.41 -4.85 0.76
CA GLN A 227 -23.09 -5.50 1.88
C GLN A 227 -22.65 -6.96 1.98
N TYR A 228 -22.12 -7.35 3.14
CA TYR A 228 -21.79 -8.75 3.46
C TYR A 228 -22.78 -9.34 4.44
N GLU A 229 -23.01 -10.65 4.29
CA GLU A 229 -23.74 -11.50 5.21
C GLU A 229 -22.76 -12.56 5.72
N ASP A 230 -22.74 -12.77 7.03
CA ASP A 230 -21.70 -13.55 7.71
C ASP A 230 -21.68 -15.02 7.26
N MET A 231 -20.49 -15.63 7.25
CA MET A 231 -20.28 -16.98 6.71
C MET A 231 -21.03 -18.06 7.50
N PRO A 232 -21.58 -19.10 6.83
CA PRO A 232 -22.33 -20.18 7.47
C PRO A 232 -21.39 -21.18 8.15
N GLY A 233 -20.94 -20.87 9.37
CA GLY A 233 -20.27 -21.81 10.27
C GLY A 233 -20.94 -21.90 11.65
N SER A 234 -21.64 -20.85 12.06
CA SER A 234 -22.37 -20.76 13.32
C SER A 234 -23.81 -21.21 13.07
N ARG A 235 -24.13 -22.44 13.48
CA ARG A 235 -25.49 -23.00 13.41
C ARG A 235 -26.46 -22.04 14.14
N PRO A 236 -27.41 -21.40 13.45
CA PRO A 236 -28.29 -20.41 14.06
C PRO A 236 -29.29 -21.17 14.93
N THR A 237 -29.01 -21.27 16.23
CA THR A 237 -29.92 -21.88 17.21
C THR A 237 -30.72 -20.83 17.99
N SER A 238 -30.54 -19.55 17.71
CA SER A 238 -31.35 -18.48 18.30
C SER A 238 -32.06 -17.66 17.23
N ALA A 239 -33.39 -17.64 17.31
CA ALA A 239 -34.23 -16.72 16.56
C ALA A 239 -33.87 -15.28 16.98
N GLY A 240 -33.21 -14.53 16.10
CA GLY A 240 -32.87 -13.13 16.34
C GLY A 240 -31.44 -12.69 15.97
N ALA A 241 -30.63 -13.52 15.33
CA ALA A 241 -29.31 -13.10 14.86
C ALA A 241 -29.45 -12.00 13.79
N THR A 242 -29.21 -10.75 14.17
CA THR A 242 -29.12 -9.62 13.24
C THR A 242 -27.94 -9.85 12.31
N VAL A 243 -28.19 -9.96 11.01
CA VAL A 243 -27.16 -10.05 9.98
C VAL A 243 -26.21 -8.85 10.11
N GLN A 244 -24.94 -9.10 10.43
CA GLN A 244 -23.94 -8.04 10.50
C GLN A 244 -23.67 -7.49 9.10
N LYS A 245 -24.21 -6.30 8.82
CA LYS A 245 -24.00 -5.59 7.56
C LYS A 245 -22.65 -4.89 7.59
N TRP A 246 -21.67 -5.49 6.93
CA TRP A 246 -20.40 -4.82 6.64
C TRP A 246 -20.56 -3.84 5.49
N ARG A 247 -19.71 -2.80 5.46
CA ARG A 247 -19.62 -1.80 4.40
C ARG A 247 -18.17 -1.48 4.10
N ILE A 248 -17.86 -1.22 2.84
CA ILE A 248 -16.53 -0.75 2.43
C ILE A 248 -16.61 0.71 1.98
N HIS A 249 -15.62 1.51 2.35
CA HIS A 249 -15.56 2.93 2.04
C HIS A 249 -14.19 3.29 1.47
N PHE A 250 -14.18 3.81 0.25
CA PHE A 250 -12.97 4.33 -0.40
C PHE A 250 -12.94 5.85 -0.31
N ALA A 251 -11.86 6.42 0.21
CA ALA A 251 -11.65 7.87 0.27
C ALA A 251 -12.80 8.65 0.95
N LYS A 252 -13.56 7.99 1.84
CA LYS A 252 -14.65 8.58 2.62
C LYS A 252 -14.42 8.26 4.09
N PRO A 253 -14.64 9.22 5.00
CA PRO A 253 -14.70 8.93 6.43
C PRO A 253 -15.74 7.83 6.71
N PRO A 254 -15.46 6.90 7.64
CA PRO A 254 -16.41 5.87 8.05
C PRO A 254 -17.63 6.49 8.73
N THR A 255 -18.81 5.87 8.58
CA THR A 255 -20.08 6.41 9.10
C THR A 255 -20.21 6.30 10.62
N THR A 256 -19.53 5.34 11.23
CA THR A 256 -19.38 5.16 12.68
C THR A 256 -18.71 6.36 13.34
N VAL A 257 -17.92 7.11 12.59
CA VAL A 257 -17.23 8.28 13.11
C VAL A 257 -18.15 9.49 13.02
N VAL A 258 -18.54 10.00 14.19
CA VAL A 258 -19.15 11.32 14.33
C VAL A 258 -18.12 12.33 13.83
N THR A 259 -18.20 12.68 12.55
CA THR A 259 -17.24 13.58 11.92
C THR A 259 -17.45 14.95 12.57
N THR A 260 -16.54 15.34 13.46
CA THR A 260 -16.75 16.54 14.30
C THR A 260 -16.40 17.83 13.58
N LEU A 261 -15.69 17.73 12.44
CA LEU A 261 -15.36 18.87 11.59
C LEU A 261 -16.37 19.01 10.45
N PRO A 262 -17.06 20.16 10.34
CA PRO A 262 -18.04 20.40 9.27
C PRO A 262 -17.39 20.50 7.89
N LYS A 263 -16.09 20.84 7.81
CA LYS A 263 -15.34 20.99 6.56
C LYS A 263 -13.97 20.30 6.66
N PRO A 264 -13.48 19.71 5.55
CA PRO A 264 -12.10 19.23 5.48
C PRO A 264 -11.11 20.38 5.73
N VAL A 265 -10.01 20.09 6.43
CA VAL A 265 -8.93 21.05 6.69
C VAL A 265 -7.80 20.82 5.68
N THR A 266 -7.28 21.87 5.03
CA THR A 266 -6.14 21.71 4.11
C THR A 266 -4.87 21.35 4.87
N THR A 267 -3.89 20.72 4.23
CA THR A 267 -2.61 20.36 4.89
C THR A 267 -1.91 21.58 5.48
N ALA A 268 -1.88 22.71 4.77
CA ALA A 268 -1.29 23.95 5.27
C ALA A 268 -1.98 24.47 6.54
N ALA A 269 -3.32 24.53 6.52
CA ALA A 269 -4.09 24.96 7.70
C ALA A 269 -3.96 23.97 8.87
N LEU A 270 -3.82 22.68 8.58
CA LEU A 270 -3.62 21.65 9.60
C LEU A 270 -2.29 21.86 10.33
N VAL A 271 -1.20 22.04 9.58
CA VAL A 271 0.14 22.28 10.11
C VAL A 271 0.17 23.54 10.98
N GLU A 272 -0.43 24.63 10.49
CA GLU A 272 -0.52 25.89 11.21
C GLU A 272 -1.34 25.76 12.51
N LYS A 273 -2.58 25.23 12.42
CA LYS A 273 -3.50 25.13 13.57
C LYS A 273 -3.00 24.19 14.66
N LEU A 274 -2.30 23.13 14.28
CA LEU A 274 -1.74 22.16 15.22
C LEU A 274 -0.35 22.53 15.71
N GLY A 275 0.29 23.55 15.11
CA GLY A 275 1.66 23.94 15.44
C GLY A 275 2.65 22.81 15.17
N LEU A 276 2.46 22.09 14.07
CA LEU A 276 3.37 21.00 13.68
C LEU A 276 4.70 21.60 13.23
N ASP A 277 5.79 21.06 13.77
CA ASP A 277 7.14 21.40 13.32
C ASP A 277 7.43 20.88 11.91
N GLU A 278 8.54 21.34 11.33
CA GLU A 278 8.96 20.89 10.00
C GLU A 278 9.25 19.38 9.95
N ASP A 279 9.64 18.79 11.07
CA ASP A 279 9.90 17.36 11.21
C ASP A 279 8.61 16.53 11.11
N ALA A 280 7.48 17.02 11.61
CA ALA A 280 6.17 16.40 11.43
C ALA A 280 5.52 16.74 10.09
N LYS A 281 5.72 17.97 9.60
CA LYS A 281 5.15 18.45 8.32
C LYS A 281 5.66 17.66 7.13
N ARG A 282 6.98 17.47 7.01
CA ARG A 282 7.61 16.82 5.85
C ARG A 282 7.07 15.39 5.61
N PRO A 283 6.95 14.50 6.63
CA PRO A 283 6.31 13.20 6.47
C PRO A 283 4.86 13.29 6.01
N ILE A 284 4.07 14.22 6.56
CA ILE A 284 2.64 14.39 6.23
C ILE A 284 2.46 14.79 4.76
N GLU A 285 3.25 15.73 4.25
CA GLU A 285 3.24 16.13 2.84
C GLU A 285 3.72 14.99 1.93
N GLY A 286 4.72 14.23 2.38
CA GLY A 286 5.25 13.05 1.72
C GLY A 286 4.27 11.89 1.59
N LEU A 287 3.20 11.83 2.40
CA LEU A 287 2.23 10.73 2.31
C LEU A 287 1.58 10.60 0.93
N SER A 288 1.43 11.72 0.22
CA SER A 288 0.86 11.74 -1.14
C SER A 288 1.79 11.15 -2.21
N SER A 289 3.10 11.23 -2.00
CA SER A 289 4.13 10.76 -2.94
C SER A 289 4.56 9.32 -2.69
N LEU A 290 4.20 8.74 -1.54
CA LEU A 290 4.37 7.31 -1.30
C LEU A 290 3.61 6.51 -2.36
N SER A 291 4.32 5.61 -3.03
CA SER A 291 3.74 4.73 -4.04
C SER A 291 2.62 3.89 -3.44
N GLY A 292 1.61 3.60 -4.25
CA GLY A 292 0.58 2.65 -3.87
C GLY A 292 1.19 1.28 -3.54
N GLY A 293 0.62 0.57 -2.56
CA GLY A 293 1.10 -0.75 -2.14
C GLY A 293 1.70 -0.81 -0.74
N SER A 294 1.50 0.23 0.06
CA SER A 294 1.63 0.19 1.50
C SER A 294 0.57 1.09 2.14
N LEU A 295 0.27 0.85 3.41
CA LEU A 295 -0.57 1.76 4.17
C LEU A 295 0.17 3.09 4.29
N ARG A 296 -0.42 4.18 3.78
CA ARG A 296 0.19 5.51 3.80
C ARG A 296 -0.20 6.22 5.08
N PHE A 297 0.66 6.15 6.09
CA PHE A 297 0.41 6.78 7.37
C PHE A 297 1.68 7.31 8.04
N HIS A 298 1.48 8.24 8.96
CA HIS A 298 2.51 8.80 9.81
C HIS A 298 1.96 8.99 11.22
N VAL A 299 2.74 8.67 12.24
CA VAL A 299 2.40 8.93 13.64
C VAL A 299 3.43 9.89 14.22
N ASN A 300 2.96 11.04 14.69
CA ASN A 300 3.75 11.96 15.48
C ASN A 300 3.59 11.55 16.95
N GLU A 301 4.55 10.77 17.45
CA GLU A 301 4.54 10.23 18.81
C GLU A 301 4.52 11.33 19.88
N ALA A 302 5.20 12.46 19.65
CA ALA A 302 5.28 13.57 20.60
C ALA A 302 3.93 14.24 20.87
N SER A 303 3.06 14.28 19.86
CA SER A 303 1.72 14.91 19.93
C SER A 303 0.58 13.90 20.04
N GLY A 304 0.84 12.61 19.90
CA GLY A 304 -0.19 11.57 19.87
C GLY A 304 -1.12 11.68 18.65
N LEU A 305 -0.64 12.26 17.54
CA LEU A 305 -1.41 12.43 16.31
C LEU A 305 -1.06 11.33 15.30
N ALA A 306 -2.08 10.76 14.67
CA ALA A 306 -1.91 9.80 13.57
C ALA A 306 -2.57 10.33 12.31
N PHE A 307 -1.85 10.28 11.19
CA PHE A 307 -2.27 10.78 9.90
C PHE A 307 -2.36 9.62 8.92
N LEU A 308 -3.54 9.36 8.37
CA LEU A 308 -3.81 8.33 7.36
C LEU A 308 -4.11 9.00 6.02
N TYR A 309 -3.41 8.64 4.96
CA TYR A 309 -3.63 9.22 3.64
C TYR A 309 -4.43 8.27 2.75
N ASP A 310 -5.64 8.72 2.36
CA ASP A 310 -6.56 8.00 1.48
C ASP A 310 -6.86 6.55 1.96
N PRO A 311 -7.20 6.32 3.25
CA PRO A 311 -7.44 4.97 3.76
C PRO A 311 -8.69 4.33 3.14
N ILE A 312 -8.72 3.00 3.16
CA ILE A 312 -9.89 2.20 2.79
C ILE A 312 -10.46 1.62 4.07
N PHE A 313 -11.72 1.95 4.35
CA PHE A 313 -12.39 1.46 5.56
C PHE A 313 -13.26 0.26 5.26
N LEU A 314 -13.20 -0.74 6.13
CA LEU A 314 -14.18 -1.79 6.28
C LEU A 314 -14.92 -1.53 7.60
N GLU A 315 -16.22 -1.33 7.54
CA GLU A 315 -17.03 -0.90 8.68
C GLU A 315 -18.09 -1.95 9.00
N SER A 316 -18.16 -2.35 10.26
CA SER A 316 -19.29 -3.07 10.85
C SER A 316 -20.08 -2.12 11.75
N PRO A 317 -21.30 -2.47 12.19
CA PRO A 317 -22.08 -1.62 13.08
C PRO A 317 -21.36 -1.19 14.37
N ASN A 318 -20.34 -1.96 14.79
CA ASN A 318 -19.68 -1.76 16.08
C ASN A 318 -18.19 -1.42 15.97
N THR A 319 -17.60 -1.55 14.78
CA THR A 319 -16.14 -1.51 14.61
C THR A 319 -15.76 -0.99 13.23
N THR A 320 -14.65 -0.28 13.18
CA THR A 320 -14.06 0.21 11.93
C THR A 320 -12.66 -0.37 11.77
N TYR A 321 -12.37 -0.84 10.56
CA TYR A 321 -11.08 -1.37 10.19
C TYR A 321 -10.53 -0.56 9.03
N VAL A 322 -9.23 -0.27 9.04
CA VAL A 322 -8.48 0.15 7.87
C VAL A 322 -7.94 -1.11 7.21
N VAL A 323 -8.22 -1.28 5.93
CA VAL A 323 -7.77 -2.45 5.16
C VAL A 323 -6.89 -1.97 4.01
N GLU A 324 -5.74 -2.60 3.84
CA GLU A 324 -4.82 -2.31 2.75
C GLU A 324 -4.26 -3.62 2.18
N TRP A 325 -4.00 -3.66 0.88
CA TRP A 325 -3.33 -4.79 0.24
C TRP A 325 -1.95 -4.34 -0.19
N CYS A 326 -0.94 -4.92 0.43
CA CYS A 326 0.44 -4.49 0.25
C CYS A 326 1.37 -5.67 0.05
N VAL A 327 2.56 -5.38 -0.49
CA VAL A 327 3.62 -6.39 -0.58
C VAL A 327 3.92 -6.92 0.82
N LYS A 328 4.15 -8.23 0.94
CA LYS A 328 4.35 -8.91 2.22
C LYS A 328 5.32 -8.20 3.17
N GLN A 329 6.44 -7.69 2.63
CA GLN A 329 7.43 -6.93 3.42
C GLN A 329 6.83 -5.63 3.98
N ALA A 330 6.21 -4.82 3.14
CA ALA A 330 5.58 -3.55 3.55
C ALA A 330 4.45 -3.78 4.58
N SER A 331 3.70 -4.88 4.46
CA SER A 331 2.74 -5.30 5.47
C SER A 331 3.41 -5.55 6.82
N GLN A 332 4.50 -6.33 6.82
CA GLN A 332 5.23 -6.67 8.03
C GLN A 332 5.84 -5.43 8.70
N ASP A 333 6.42 -4.53 7.91
CA ASP A 333 6.98 -3.27 8.40
C ASP A 333 5.90 -2.40 9.06
N ALA A 334 4.73 -2.27 8.43
CA ALA A 334 3.59 -1.56 9.01
C ALA A 334 3.07 -2.23 10.29
N LYS A 335 3.00 -3.57 10.34
CA LYS A 335 2.59 -4.32 11.54
C LYS A 335 3.54 -4.05 12.71
N MET A 336 4.86 -4.12 12.47
CA MET A 336 5.88 -3.86 13.50
C MET A 336 5.82 -2.41 13.99
N TYR A 337 5.67 -1.46 13.08
CA TYR A 337 5.59 -0.04 13.44
C TYR A 337 4.34 0.26 14.30
N ILE A 338 3.17 -0.27 13.93
CA ILE A 338 1.93 -0.10 14.71
C ILE A 338 2.05 -0.79 16.08
N ALA A 339 2.67 -1.98 16.14
CA ALA A 339 2.92 -2.66 17.41
C ALA A 339 3.81 -1.84 18.35
N ASN A 340 4.91 -1.27 17.84
CA ASN A 340 5.81 -0.41 18.59
C ASN A 340 5.12 0.86 19.11
N ILE A 341 4.27 1.50 18.31
CA ILE A 341 3.47 2.65 18.76
C ILE A 341 2.55 2.25 19.91
N LYS A 342 1.87 1.12 19.78
CA LYS A 342 0.95 0.61 20.79
C LYS A 342 1.64 0.36 22.15
N GLU A 343 2.90 -0.07 22.15
CA GLU A 343 3.69 -0.26 23.38
C GLU A 343 4.00 1.06 24.09
N LYS A 344 4.22 2.15 23.33
CA LYS A 344 4.54 3.48 23.88
C LYS A 344 3.30 4.24 24.37
N GLY A 345 2.15 4.02 23.75
CA GLY A 345 0.90 4.67 24.09
C GLY A 345 -0.24 4.17 23.22
N PRO A 346 -1.37 3.72 23.80
CA PRO A 346 -2.37 3.02 23.01
C PRO A 346 -3.26 3.94 22.16
N GLU A 347 -3.32 5.24 22.44
CA GLU A 347 -4.39 6.13 21.97
C GLU A 347 -3.86 7.25 21.09
N LEU A 348 -4.42 7.37 19.89
CA LEU A 348 -3.98 8.29 18.85
C LEU A 348 -5.15 9.14 18.34
N HIS A 349 -4.98 10.45 18.33
CA HIS A 349 -5.85 11.38 17.64
C HIS A 349 -5.70 11.16 16.13
N THR A 350 -6.67 10.49 15.52
CA THR A 350 -6.55 10.01 14.15
C THR A 350 -7.17 10.99 13.17
N LEU A 351 -6.40 11.41 12.17
CA LEU A 351 -6.82 12.23 11.05
C LEU A 351 -6.69 11.44 9.75
N ILE A 352 -7.62 11.67 8.82
CA ILE A 352 -7.60 11.02 7.51
C ILE A 352 -7.62 12.07 6.42
N TYR A 353 -6.78 11.91 5.40
CA TYR A 353 -6.85 12.70 4.18
C TYR A 353 -7.75 11.99 3.18
N ALA A 354 -8.77 12.69 2.68
CA ALA A 354 -9.65 12.18 1.63
C ALA A 354 -9.36 12.92 0.32
N PRO A 355 -8.63 12.33 -0.65
CA PRO A 355 -8.22 13.04 -1.88
C PRO A 355 -9.40 13.65 -2.64
N ARG A 356 -10.54 12.95 -2.67
CA ARG A 356 -11.77 13.43 -3.33
C ARG A 356 -12.35 14.69 -2.70
N LYS A 357 -12.11 14.91 -1.41
CA LYS A 357 -12.53 16.11 -0.66
C LYS A 357 -11.39 17.10 -0.45
N ASN A 358 -10.19 16.77 -0.93
CA ASN A 358 -8.97 17.57 -0.86
C ASN A 358 -8.69 18.14 0.55
N GLY A 359 -8.81 17.30 1.58
CA GLY A 359 -8.54 17.75 2.94
C GLY A 359 -8.59 16.65 4.00
N TRP A 360 -8.17 17.06 5.18
CA TRP A 360 -8.09 16.26 6.40
C TRP A 360 -9.40 16.28 7.17
N HIS A 361 -9.80 15.11 7.64
CA HIS A 361 -10.93 14.90 8.53
C HIS A 361 -10.41 14.31 9.84
N TYR A 362 -10.80 14.92 10.96
CA TYR A 362 -10.53 14.37 12.27
C TYR A 362 -11.53 13.24 12.56
N LEU A 363 -11.02 12.06 12.90
CA LEU A 363 -11.86 10.90 13.21
C LEU A 363 -12.16 10.76 14.71
N GLY A 364 -11.30 11.24 15.58
CA GLY A 364 -11.42 10.97 17.02
C GLY A 364 -10.18 10.30 17.61
N LEU A 365 -10.21 10.08 18.92
CA LEU A 365 -9.22 9.31 19.65
C LEU A 365 -9.45 7.80 19.47
N HIS A 366 -8.47 7.10 18.90
CA HIS A 366 -8.57 5.67 18.57
C HIS A 366 -7.37 4.88 19.08
N ARG A 367 -7.59 3.61 19.42
CA ARG A 367 -6.53 2.61 19.54
C ARG A 367 -6.39 1.84 18.25
N TRP A 368 -5.15 1.71 17.78
CA TRP A 368 -4.84 0.98 16.57
C TRP A 368 -4.41 -0.43 16.95
N ASN A 369 -5.13 -1.43 16.44
CA ASN A 369 -4.83 -2.83 16.69
C ASN A 369 -4.69 -3.55 15.35
N VAL A 370 -3.50 -4.09 15.07
CA VAL A 370 -3.33 -5.02 13.95
C VAL A 370 -4.12 -6.28 14.28
N VAL A 371 -5.00 -6.69 13.36
CA VAL A 371 -5.83 -7.88 13.52
C VAL A 371 -5.61 -8.81 12.35
N ASP A 372 -5.47 -10.10 12.64
CA ASP A 372 -5.46 -11.14 11.61
C ASP A 372 -6.90 -11.40 11.18
N PHE A 373 -7.32 -10.64 10.17
CA PHE A 373 -8.64 -10.75 9.57
C PHE A 373 -8.56 -11.68 8.37
N LYS A 374 -9.56 -12.56 8.20
CA LYS A 374 -9.65 -13.39 6.99
C LYS A 374 -9.66 -12.47 5.78
N SER A 375 -8.88 -12.81 4.74
CA SER A 375 -8.88 -12.06 3.49
C SER A 375 -10.31 -11.86 3.00
N ILE A 376 -10.70 -10.60 2.76
CA ILE A 376 -12.02 -10.28 2.20
C ILE A 376 -12.02 -10.27 0.68
N TRP A 377 -10.85 -10.46 0.05
CA TRP A 377 -10.68 -10.37 -1.40
C TRP A 377 -11.70 -11.18 -2.18
N ASP A 378 -11.87 -12.46 -1.83
CA ASP A 378 -12.78 -13.36 -2.55
C ASP A 378 -14.25 -12.97 -2.41
N ASN A 379 -14.58 -12.14 -1.42
CA ASN A 379 -15.93 -11.67 -1.19
C ASN A 379 -16.19 -10.31 -1.86
N LEU A 380 -15.15 -9.59 -2.32
CA LEU A 380 -15.33 -8.30 -2.97
C LEU A 380 -16.08 -8.42 -4.30
N ALA A 381 -16.93 -7.44 -4.60
CA ALA A 381 -17.50 -7.32 -5.94
C ALA A 381 -16.43 -6.87 -6.93
N ALA A 382 -16.59 -7.23 -8.20
CA ALA A 382 -15.64 -6.89 -9.27
C ALA A 382 -15.28 -5.39 -9.33
N ALA A 383 -16.24 -4.51 -9.06
CA ALA A 383 -16.00 -3.07 -9.04
C ALA A 383 -15.05 -2.63 -7.91
N ALA A 384 -15.11 -3.29 -6.75
CA ALA A 384 -14.16 -3.07 -5.67
C ALA A 384 -12.80 -3.69 -5.99
N HIS A 385 -12.74 -4.89 -6.58
CA HIS A 385 -11.47 -5.47 -7.06
C HIS A 385 -10.72 -4.51 -7.98
N ASN A 386 -11.43 -3.92 -8.95
CA ASN A 386 -10.86 -2.96 -9.88
C ASN A 386 -10.40 -1.68 -9.16
N ALA A 387 -11.17 -1.20 -8.19
CA ALA A 387 -10.80 -0.04 -7.39
C ALA A 387 -9.53 -0.30 -6.55
N PHE A 388 -9.32 -1.52 -6.06
CA PHE A 388 -8.10 -1.93 -5.37
C PHE A 388 -6.90 -2.05 -6.32
N ALA A 389 -7.07 -2.75 -7.44
CA ALA A 389 -6.00 -2.91 -8.42
C ALA A 389 -5.51 -1.55 -8.94
N ALA A 390 -6.42 -0.61 -9.20
CA ALA A 390 -6.09 0.75 -9.66
C ALA A 390 -5.26 1.57 -8.65
N ARG A 391 -5.20 1.15 -7.38
CA ARG A 391 -4.38 1.82 -6.35
C ARG A 391 -2.96 1.29 -6.26
N LEU A 392 -2.64 0.19 -6.97
CA LEU A 392 -1.34 -0.45 -6.95
C LEU A 392 -0.68 -0.21 -8.32
N PRO A 393 0.23 0.78 -8.45
CA PRO A 393 0.81 1.17 -9.74
C PRO A 393 1.47 0.02 -10.51
N GLN A 394 2.01 -0.94 -9.77
CA GLN A 394 2.69 -2.12 -10.29
C GLN A 394 1.76 -3.25 -10.75
N ILE A 395 0.45 -3.12 -10.53
CA ILE A 395 -0.53 -4.16 -10.89
C ILE A 395 -1.40 -3.65 -12.03
N ALA A 396 -1.39 -4.36 -13.15
CA ALA A 396 -2.13 -3.98 -14.33
C ALA A 396 -3.64 -4.13 -14.14
N ASP A 397 -4.09 -5.19 -13.45
CA ASP A 397 -5.51 -5.49 -13.27
C ASP A 397 -5.84 -6.34 -12.02
N ALA A 398 -7.13 -6.51 -11.76
CA ALA A 398 -7.64 -7.31 -10.64
C ALA A 398 -7.25 -8.81 -10.73
N ALA A 399 -7.07 -9.35 -11.93
CA ALA A 399 -6.69 -10.75 -12.11
C ALA A 399 -5.24 -10.98 -11.69
N GLU A 400 -4.34 -10.05 -12.02
CA GLU A 400 -2.96 -10.04 -11.55
C GLU A 400 -2.89 -9.90 -10.04
N MET A 401 -3.67 -8.99 -9.44
CA MET A 401 -3.77 -8.87 -7.99
C MET A 401 -4.20 -10.20 -7.33
N GLY A 402 -5.19 -10.89 -7.90
CA GLY A 402 -5.63 -12.20 -7.44
C GLY A 402 -4.54 -13.26 -7.53
N ARG A 403 -3.74 -13.28 -8.61
CA ARG A 403 -2.57 -14.17 -8.72
C ARG A 403 -1.52 -13.87 -7.64
N MET A 404 -1.16 -12.61 -7.46
CA MET A 404 -0.19 -12.19 -6.45
C MET A 404 -0.64 -12.49 -5.01
N LEU A 405 -1.96 -12.44 -4.75
CA LEU A 405 -2.55 -12.86 -3.48
C LEU A 405 -2.44 -14.37 -3.27
N ASN A 406 -2.76 -15.17 -4.30
CA ASN A 406 -2.63 -16.63 -4.24
C ASN A 406 -1.17 -17.07 -4.05
N ASP A 407 -0.23 -16.35 -4.66
CA ASP A 407 1.21 -16.59 -4.53
C ASP A 407 1.79 -16.05 -3.20
N GLY A 408 0.98 -15.33 -2.41
CA GLY A 408 1.40 -14.72 -1.14
C GLY A 408 2.40 -13.57 -1.27
N GLN A 409 2.53 -12.98 -2.46
CA GLN A 409 3.37 -11.81 -2.71
C GLN A 409 2.73 -10.54 -2.14
N ILE A 410 1.41 -10.45 -2.25
CA ILE A 410 0.59 -9.41 -1.64
C ILE A 410 -0.24 -10.05 -0.54
N VAL A 411 -0.38 -9.32 0.56
CA VAL A 411 -1.16 -9.76 1.72
C VAL A 411 -2.09 -8.64 2.15
N GLN A 412 -3.20 -9.01 2.77
CA GLN A 412 -4.10 -8.06 3.41
C GLN A 412 -3.52 -7.64 4.76
N LEU A 413 -3.31 -6.34 4.94
CA LEU A 413 -3.11 -5.71 6.23
C LEU A 413 -4.47 -5.22 6.75
N THR A 414 -4.79 -5.51 8.01
CA THR A 414 -6.02 -5.03 8.64
C THR A 414 -5.69 -4.41 9.99
N VAL A 415 -6.09 -3.14 10.17
CA VAL A 415 -5.89 -2.37 11.40
C VAL A 415 -7.25 -1.98 11.94
N MET A 416 -7.64 -2.53 13.07
CA MET A 416 -8.85 -2.14 13.78
C MET A 416 -8.64 -0.79 14.47
N LEU A 417 -9.56 0.14 14.23
CA LEU A 417 -9.65 1.43 14.89
C LEU A 417 -10.69 1.34 16.01
N GLU A 418 -10.23 1.15 17.24
CA GLU A 418 -11.08 1.07 18.42
C GLU A 418 -11.24 2.48 19.01
N GLN A 419 -12.44 3.06 18.91
CA GLN A 419 -12.72 4.38 19.47
C GLN A 419 -12.69 4.34 21.00
N VAL A 420 -11.83 5.16 21.62
CA VAL A 420 -11.63 5.20 23.08
C VAL A 420 -12.80 5.87 23.79
N SER A 421 -13.30 6.97 23.23
CA SER A 421 -14.27 7.85 23.89
C SER A 421 -15.65 7.73 23.26
N ARG A 422 -16.50 6.83 23.77
CA ARG A 422 -17.93 6.79 23.36
C ARG A 422 -18.83 7.72 24.17
N ILE A 423 -18.37 8.17 25.35
CA ILE A 423 -19.27 8.77 26.36
C ILE A 423 -19.14 10.30 26.45
N ALA A 424 -17.97 10.89 26.17
CA ALA A 424 -17.79 12.33 25.94
C ALA A 424 -16.37 12.61 25.40
N PRO A 425 -16.15 13.63 24.55
CA PRO A 425 -14.81 14.05 24.17
C PRO A 425 -14.06 14.57 25.39
N ASN A 426 -12.81 14.16 25.56
CA ASN A 426 -11.97 14.64 26.67
C ASN A 426 -11.51 16.09 26.43
N ALA A 427 -10.93 16.74 27.43
CA ALA A 427 -10.51 18.15 27.33
C ALA A 427 -9.49 18.39 26.21
N VAL A 428 -8.57 17.44 25.99
CA VAL A 428 -7.58 17.50 24.90
C VAL A 428 -8.26 17.41 23.54
N GLU A 429 -9.25 16.52 23.42
CA GLU A 429 -10.03 16.33 22.22
C GLU A 429 -10.86 17.57 21.89
N LEU A 430 -11.50 18.17 22.88
CA LEU A 430 -12.24 19.43 22.72
C LEU A 430 -11.31 20.58 22.30
N ALA A 431 -10.12 20.67 22.89
CA ALA A 431 -9.12 21.67 22.51
C ALA A 431 -8.65 21.47 21.07
N LEU A 432 -8.39 20.21 20.66
CA LEU A 432 -8.00 19.86 19.30
C LEU A 432 -9.13 20.19 18.30
N MET A 433 -10.36 19.80 18.60
CA MET A 433 -11.53 20.11 17.77
C MET A 433 -11.75 21.61 17.64
N LYS A 434 -11.54 22.37 18.72
CA LYS A 434 -11.64 23.83 18.72
C LYS A 434 -10.57 24.44 17.80
N LYS A 435 -9.30 24.04 17.98
CA LYS A 435 -8.18 24.49 17.12
C LYS A 435 -8.40 24.17 15.65
N LEU A 436 -8.99 23.02 15.32
CA LEU A 436 -9.25 22.64 13.93
C LEU A 436 -10.41 23.41 13.30
N ARG A 437 -11.35 23.90 14.13
CA ARG A 437 -12.54 24.65 13.69
C ARG A 437 -12.27 26.14 13.46
N GLU A 438 -11.52 26.77 14.36
CA GLU A 438 -10.96 28.13 14.19
C GLU A 438 -9.95 28.11 13.06
#